data_AF-A0A455UDY6-F1
#
_entry.id   AF-A0A455UDY6-F1
#
_cell.length_a   1.000
_cell.length_b   1.000
_cell.length_c   1.000
_cell.angle_alpha   90.00
_cell.angle_beta   90.00
_cell.angle_gamma   90.00
#
_symmetry.space_group_name_H-M   'P 1'
#
loop_
_entity.id
_entity.type
_entity.pdbx_description
1 polymer ?
#
loop_
_entity_poly.entity_id
_entity_poly.type
_entity_poly.pdbx_seq_one_letter_code
_entity_poly.pdbx_strand_id
1 'polypeptide(L)'
;MGKNIFHAGDHGAGQVAKVCNNMLLSILMAGTCEAINMGVKNGLDPAVLSEIMKQSSGGNWALNLYNPYPGVMENAPASKKLPGRLPSRPDD
;
A
#
# COMPACT_ATOMS: atom_id res chain seq x y z
N MET A 1 -15.33 18.39 6.39
CA MET A 1 -14.21 19.36 6.39
C MET A 1 -13.04 18.72 7.15
N GLY A 2 -11.82 18.70 6.58
CA GLY A 2 -10.71 17.82 7.00
C GLY A 2 -9.69 18.46 7.95
N LYS A 3 -8.79 17.64 8.53
CA LYS A 3 -7.79 18.05 9.52
C LYS A 3 -6.63 18.90 8.95
N ASN A 4 -6.16 18.55 7.75
CA ASN A 4 -5.04 19.23 7.10
C ASN A 4 -5.56 20.07 5.93
N ILE A 5 -5.17 21.34 5.88
CA ILE A 5 -5.57 22.30 4.84
C ILE A 5 -4.28 22.89 4.26
N PHE A 6 -4.13 22.80 2.94
CA PHE A 6 -2.94 23.27 2.22
C PHE A 6 -3.33 24.29 1.16
N HIS A 7 -2.63 25.43 1.12
CA HIS A 7 -2.71 26.38 0.03
C HIS A 7 -1.78 25.92 -1.11
N ALA A 8 -2.34 25.28 -2.13
CA ALA A 8 -1.58 24.63 -3.20
C ALA A 8 -1.07 25.59 -4.29
N GLY A 9 -1.54 26.84 -4.32
CA GLY A 9 -1.22 27.85 -5.32
C GLY A 9 -2.48 28.43 -5.97
N ASP A 10 -2.32 28.98 -7.17
CA ASP A 10 -3.37 29.64 -7.94
C ASP A 10 -4.47 28.67 -8.43
N HIS A 11 -5.40 29.19 -9.23
CA HIS A 11 -6.52 28.43 -9.77
C HIS A 11 -6.08 27.11 -10.42
N GLY A 12 -6.64 25.99 -9.95
CA GLY A 12 -6.34 24.64 -10.45
C GLY A 12 -5.18 23.92 -9.74
N ALA A 13 -4.33 24.61 -8.98
CA ALA A 13 -3.14 24.00 -8.37
C ALA A 13 -3.48 22.87 -7.38
N GLY A 14 -4.60 22.99 -6.65
CA GLY A 14 -5.07 21.93 -5.76
C GLY A 14 -5.42 20.61 -6.47
N GLN A 15 -5.95 20.69 -7.69
CA GLN A 15 -6.26 19.49 -8.49
C GLN A 15 -4.97 18.83 -8.99
N VAL A 16 -4.02 19.63 -9.48
CA VAL A 16 -2.70 19.15 -9.91
C VAL A 16 -1.98 18.45 -8.76
N ALA A 17 -1.95 19.07 -7.57
CA ALA A 17 -1.37 18.47 -6.37
C ALA A 17 -2.02 17.13 -6.03
N LYS A 18 -3.36 17.03 -6.15
CA LYS A 18 -4.08 15.79 -5.88
C LYS A 18 -3.74 14.69 -6.89
N VAL A 19 -3.66 15.01 -8.17
CA VAL A 19 -3.28 14.06 -9.22
C VAL A 19 -1.85 13.56 -9.00
N CYS A 20 -0.89 14.45 -8.73
CA CYS A 20 0.49 14.06 -8.44
C CYS A 20 0.57 13.11 -7.23
N ASN A 21 -0.10 13.45 -6.12
CA ASN A 21 -0.15 12.59 -4.93
C ASN A 21 -0.73 11.21 -5.26
N ASN A 22 -1.87 11.17 -5.96
CA ASN A 22 -2.54 9.90 -6.24
C ASN A 22 -1.79 9.05 -7.29
N MET A 23 -1.10 9.67 -8.24
CA MET A 23 -0.23 8.97 -9.17
C MET A 23 0.93 8.30 -8.44
N LEU A 24 1.61 9.03 -7.55
CA LEU A 24 2.69 8.47 -6.73
C LEU A 24 2.16 7.36 -5.81
N LEU A 25 0.97 7.53 -5.23
CA LEU A 25 0.28 6.50 -4.44
C LEU A 25 0.06 5.21 -5.26
N SER A 26 -0.39 5.34 -6.51
CA SER A 26 -0.58 4.18 -7.40
C SER A 26 0.73 3.45 -7.67
N ILE A 27 1.82 4.19 -7.95
CA ILE A 27 3.14 3.62 -8.22
C ILE A 27 3.67 2.87 -6.98
N LEU A 28 3.66 3.52 -5.81
CA LEU A 28 4.17 2.88 -4.59
C LEU A 28 3.32 1.69 -4.16
N MET A 29 2.01 1.68 -4.45
CA MET A 29 1.14 0.54 -4.16
C MET A 29 1.48 -0.65 -5.06
N ALA A 30 1.60 -0.42 -6.37
CA ALA A 30 1.99 -1.46 -7.32
C ALA A 30 3.36 -2.05 -6.97
N GLY A 31 4.36 -1.20 -6.73
CA GLY A 31 5.70 -1.63 -6.35
C GLY A 31 5.73 -2.40 -5.02
N THR A 32 4.92 -2.00 -4.04
CA THR A 32 4.81 -2.72 -2.75
C THR A 32 4.21 -4.11 -2.96
N CYS A 33 3.15 -4.25 -3.76
CA CYS A 33 2.56 -5.55 -4.10
C CYS A 33 3.58 -6.48 -4.76
N GLU A 34 4.31 -5.98 -5.76
CA GLU A 34 5.30 -6.76 -6.51
C GLU A 34 6.47 -7.18 -5.62
N ALA A 35 7.00 -6.27 -4.80
CA ALA A 35 8.11 -6.56 -3.90
C ALA A 35 7.74 -7.61 -2.83
N ILE A 36 6.56 -7.48 -2.20
CA ILE A 36 6.10 -8.48 -1.22
C ILE A 36 5.89 -9.82 -1.90
N ASN A 37 5.19 -9.86 -3.04
CA ASN A 37 4.94 -11.10 -3.78
C ASN A 37 6.24 -11.79 -4.22
N MET A 38 7.23 -11.01 -4.68
CA MET A 38 8.55 -11.55 -5.02
C MET A 38 9.23 -12.16 -3.78
N GLY A 39 9.18 -11.50 -2.64
CA GLY A 39 9.75 -12.03 -1.39
C GLY A 39 9.07 -13.30 -0.91
N VAL A 40 7.74 -13.35 -0.92
CA VAL A 40 6.96 -14.55 -0.54
C VAL A 40 7.29 -15.73 -1.44
N LYS A 41 7.37 -15.52 -2.75
CA LYS A 41 7.79 -16.57 -3.72
C LYS A 41 9.21 -17.09 -3.48
N ASN A 42 10.04 -16.31 -2.79
CA ASN A 42 11.39 -16.71 -2.37
C ASN A 42 11.44 -17.17 -0.91
N GLY A 43 10.29 -17.48 -0.30
CA GLY A 43 10.19 -18.09 1.02
C GLY A 43 10.26 -17.10 2.20
N LEU A 44 10.14 -15.79 1.95
CA LEU A 44 10.11 -14.80 3.02
C LEU A 44 8.71 -14.68 3.63
N ASP A 45 8.67 -14.54 4.95
CA ASP A 45 7.45 -14.17 5.66
C ASP A 45 7.03 -12.73 5.25
N PRO A 46 5.79 -12.53 4.76
CA PRO A 46 5.35 -11.23 4.24
C PRO A 46 5.25 -10.16 5.33
N ALA A 47 4.99 -10.52 6.59
CA ALA A 47 4.95 -9.58 7.71
C ALA A 47 6.36 -9.13 8.09
N VAL A 48 7.31 -10.07 8.16
CA VAL A 48 8.72 -9.74 8.43
C VAL A 48 9.30 -8.88 7.32
N LEU A 49 9.10 -9.27 6.04
CA LEU A 49 9.57 -8.50 4.90
C LEU A 49 8.94 -7.09 4.86
N SER A 50 7.64 -6.98 5.15
CA SER A 50 6.96 -5.69 5.22
C SER A 50 7.57 -4.78 6.28
N GLU A 51 7.90 -5.31 7.46
CA GLU A 51 8.55 -4.53 8.52
C GLU A 51 9.97 -4.10 8.12
N ILE A 52 10.76 -4.99 7.51
CA ILE A 52 12.10 -4.64 6.99
C ILE A 52 12.01 -3.48 6.00
N MET A 53 11.13 -3.57 5.00
CA MET A 53 10.98 -2.51 4.00
C MET A 53 10.49 -1.20 4.63
N LYS A 54 9.57 -1.28 5.59
CA LYS A 54 9.03 -0.11 6.31
C LYS A 54 10.12 0.69 7.04
N GLN A 55 11.12 0.00 7.60
CA GLN A 55 12.27 0.62 8.32
C GLN A 55 13.46 0.94 7.41
N SER A 56 13.36 0.65 6.11
CA SER A 56 14.44 0.82 5.13
C SER A 56 14.09 1.88 4.10
N SER A 57 14.96 2.06 3.10
CA SER A 57 14.75 3.01 1.99
C SER A 57 13.52 2.71 1.12
N GLY A 58 12.97 1.48 1.20
CA GLY A 58 11.70 1.11 0.56
C GLY A 58 10.44 1.59 1.29
N GLY A 59 10.60 2.23 2.46
CA GLY A 59 9.50 2.66 3.32
C GLY A 59 8.56 3.64 2.62
N ASN A 60 7.25 3.36 2.68
CA ASN A 60 6.23 4.17 2.03
C ASN A 60 4.87 4.09 2.76
N TRP A 61 3.89 4.89 2.33
CA TRP A 61 2.58 4.98 2.99
C TRP A 61 1.80 3.65 3.01
N ALA A 62 1.88 2.85 1.94
CA ALA A 62 1.16 1.57 1.87
C ALA A 62 1.69 0.59 2.94
N LEU A 63 3.01 0.48 3.10
CA LEU A 63 3.59 -0.38 4.15
C LEU A 63 3.23 0.07 5.56
N ASN A 64 3.10 1.38 5.79
CA ASN A 64 2.84 1.94 7.12
C ASN A 64 1.38 1.84 7.55
N LEU A 65 0.43 2.05 6.63
CA LEU A 65 -0.98 2.28 6.98
C LEU A 65 -1.98 1.48 6.15
N TYR A 66 -1.53 0.80 5.09
CA TYR A 66 -2.44 0.20 4.10
C TYR A 66 -1.82 -1.01 3.40
N ASN A 67 -1.22 -1.91 4.17
CA ASN A 67 -0.43 -3.01 3.60
C ASN A 67 -1.31 -3.87 2.67
N PRO A 68 -0.87 -4.15 1.43
CA PRO A 68 -1.68 -4.86 0.45
C PRO A 68 -1.71 -6.39 0.65
N TYR A 69 -0.87 -6.94 1.53
CA TYR A 69 -0.81 -8.38 1.74
C TYR A 69 -1.81 -8.84 2.82
N PRO A 70 -2.70 -9.81 2.53
CA PRO A 70 -3.67 -10.31 3.50
C PRO A 70 -3.01 -10.83 4.78
N GLY A 71 -3.54 -10.43 5.94
CA GLY A 71 -3.07 -10.92 7.24
C GLY A 71 -1.86 -10.16 7.82
N VAL A 72 -1.14 -9.35 7.02
CA VAL A 72 -0.02 -8.54 7.54
C VAL A 72 -0.51 -7.37 8.39
N MET A 73 -1.65 -6.78 8.04
CA MET A 73 -2.26 -5.68 8.79
C MET A 73 -3.74 -5.96 8.99
N GLU A 74 -4.16 -6.21 10.24
CA GLU A 74 -5.52 -6.63 10.58
C GLU A 74 -6.60 -5.68 10.05
N ASN A 75 -6.38 -4.37 10.22
CA ASN A 75 -7.36 -3.34 9.85
C ASN A 75 -7.33 -2.97 8.35
N ALA A 76 -6.33 -3.44 7.60
CA ALA A 76 -6.22 -3.14 6.18
C ALA A 76 -7.31 -3.86 5.38
N PRO A 77 -7.84 -3.26 4.30
CA PRO A 77 -8.85 -3.91 3.46
C PRO A 77 -8.39 -5.25 2.86
N ALA A 78 -7.09 -5.42 2.59
CA ALA A 78 -6.53 -6.68 2.10
C ALA A 78 -6.73 -7.87 3.06
N SER A 79 -6.85 -7.59 4.36
CA SER A 79 -7.08 -8.59 5.42
C SER A 79 -8.56 -8.87 5.68
N LYS A 80 -9.47 -8.07 5.11
CA LYS A 80 -10.91 -8.27 5.28
C LYS A 80 -11.39 -9.40 4.36
N LYS A 81 -12.16 -10.34 4.93
CA LYS A 81 -12.87 -11.36 4.16
C LYS A 81 -14.05 -10.71 3.45
N LEU A 82 -13.89 -10.37 2.18
CA LEU A 82 -15.00 -9.86 1.36
C LEU A 82 -15.88 -11.05 0.90
N PRO A 83 -17.22 -10.90 0.94
CA PRO A 83 -18.12 -11.87 0.32
C PRO A 83 -17.80 -12.01 -1.17
N GLY A 84 -17.52 -13.22 -1.64
CA GLY A 84 -17.19 -13.50 -3.05
C GLY A 84 -15.71 -13.42 -3.40
N ARG A 85 -14.80 -13.24 -2.43
CA ARG A 85 -13.36 -13.43 -2.66
C ARG A 85 -13.13 -14.90 -3.06
N LEU A 86 -12.57 -15.12 -4.24
CA LEU A 86 -12.12 -16.45 -4.67
C LEU A 86 -11.17 -17.01 -3.59
N PRO A 87 -11.25 -18.30 -3.28
CA PRO A 87 -10.28 -18.91 -2.37
C PRO A 87 -8.87 -18.58 -2.85
N SER A 88 -7.96 -18.27 -1.92
CA SER A 88 -6.53 -18.20 -2.23
C SER A 88 -6.15 -19.52 -2.90
N ARG A 89 -5.41 -19.44 -4.01
CA ARG A 89 -4.92 -20.63 -4.68
C ARG A 89 -4.01 -21.38 -3.69
N PRO A 90 -3.86 -22.70 -3.85
CA PRO A 90 -3.01 -23.50 -2.97
C PRO A 90 -1.54 -23.06 -2.93
N ASP A 91 -1.15 -22.17 -3.86
CA ASP A 91 0.21 -21.72 -4.14
C ASP A 91 0.46 -20.26 -3.70
N ASP A 92 -0.52 -19.63 -3.03
CA ASP A 92 -0.48 -18.24 -2.52
C ASP A 92 0.02 -18.13 -1.07
#